data_AF-A0A933F5L3-F1
#
_entry.id   AF-A0A933F5L3-F1
#
_cell.length_a   1.000
_cell.length_b   1.000
_cell.length_c   1.000
_cell.angle_alpha   90.00
_cell.angle_beta   90.00
_cell.angle_gamma   90.00
#
_symmetry.space_group_name_H-M   'P 1'
#
loop_
_entity.id
_entity.type
_entity.pdbx_description
1 polymer ?
#
loop_
_entity_poly.entity_id
_entity_poly.type
_entity_poly.pdbx_seq_one_letter_code
_entity_poly.pdbx_strand_id
1 'polypeptide(L)'
;MRHLDEFIIRTRRLLPRGLALCLAVTLALWLPARFARAAPALNVTPTGLSFVAVEGASNPSMQSLTIFSSGSEPLSWFAVSSVTWVQVIPLAGTTPSSALVSANVAGMTAGTYTGTIFFTSNQTGTNKVVFVSLTVTPQTP
;
A
#
# COMPACT_ATOMS: atom_id res chain seq x y z
N MET A 1 9.44 -43.55 -28.08
CA MET A 1 9.78 -42.27 -28.73
C MET A 1 9.67 -42.39 -30.26
N ARG A 2 8.54 -42.89 -30.81
CA ARG A 2 8.23 -43.00 -32.27
C ARG A 2 6.73 -43.24 -32.53
N HIS A 3 5.83 -42.52 -31.86
CA HIS A 3 4.38 -42.73 -32.10
C HIS A 3 3.53 -41.45 -32.05
N LEU A 4 4.14 -40.27 -31.87
CA LEU A 4 3.41 -38.99 -31.75
C LEU A 4 3.64 -38.04 -32.94
N ASP A 5 4.59 -38.33 -33.83
CA ASP A 5 4.92 -37.47 -34.97
C ASP A 5 4.01 -37.66 -36.20
N GLU A 6 3.20 -38.72 -36.24
CA GLU A 6 2.41 -39.03 -37.45
C GLU A 6 1.04 -38.32 -37.49
N PHE A 7 0.57 -37.76 -36.38
CA PHE A 7 -0.74 -37.09 -36.31
C PHE A 7 -0.71 -35.62 -36.71
N ILE A 8 0.47 -35.00 -36.75
CA ILE A 8 0.61 -33.57 -37.07
C ILE A 8 0.69 -33.31 -38.58
N ILE A 9 1.10 -34.29 -39.39
CA ILE A 9 1.41 -34.07 -40.82
C ILE A 9 0.23 -34.38 -41.76
N ARG A 10 -0.72 -35.23 -41.38
CA ARG A 10 -1.82 -35.66 -42.30
C ARG A 10 -2.98 -34.68 -42.45
N THR A 11 -3.04 -33.59 -41.69
CA THR A 11 -4.16 -32.63 -41.73
C THR A 11 -3.85 -31.43 -42.65
N ARG A 12 -3.30 -31.69 -43.85
CA ARG A 12 -2.98 -30.64 -44.83
C ARG A 12 -3.37 -31.00 -46.25
N ARG A 13 -4.50 -31.69 -46.44
CA ARG A 13 -5.20 -31.74 -47.74
C ARG A 13 -6.71 -31.74 -47.46
N LEU A 14 -7.43 -30.92 -48.22
CA LEU A 14 -8.90 -30.77 -48.26
C LEU A 14 -9.49 -29.75 -47.27
N LEU A 15 -9.41 -28.47 -47.63
CA LEU A 15 -10.35 -27.45 -47.16
C LEU A 15 -10.96 -26.76 -48.39
N PRO A 16 -12.29 -26.84 -48.63
CA PRO A 16 -12.96 -26.04 -49.64
C PRO A 16 -12.86 -24.55 -49.26
N ARG A 17 -12.62 -23.68 -50.25
CA ARG A 17 -12.23 -22.27 -50.13
C ARG A 17 -13.27 -21.32 -49.45
N GLY A 18 -14.30 -21.83 -48.79
CA GLY A 18 -15.47 -21.05 -48.35
C GLY A 18 -15.69 -20.91 -46.84
N LEU A 19 -14.86 -21.50 -45.98
CA LEU A 19 -15.14 -21.54 -44.53
C LEU A 19 -13.91 -21.17 -43.68
N ALA A 20 -13.18 -20.15 -44.13
CA ALA A 20 -12.06 -19.54 -43.41
C ALA A 20 -12.50 -18.61 -42.26
N LEU A 21 -13.68 -18.83 -41.65
CA LEU A 21 -14.15 -18.01 -40.51
C LEU A 21 -14.46 -18.81 -39.23
N CYS A 22 -14.48 -20.16 -39.25
CA CYS A 22 -14.75 -20.95 -38.03
C CYS A 22 -13.51 -21.58 -37.37
N LEU A 23 -12.29 -21.35 -37.88
CA LEU A 23 -11.05 -21.94 -37.34
C LEU A 23 -10.08 -20.94 -36.70
N ALA A 24 -10.40 -19.64 -36.70
CA ALA A 24 -9.66 -18.67 -35.89
C ALA A 24 -10.14 -18.63 -34.42
N VAL A 25 -11.27 -19.28 -34.10
CA VAL A 25 -11.95 -19.16 -32.79
C VAL A 25 -11.63 -20.31 -31.83
N THR A 26 -10.98 -21.39 -32.27
CA THR A 26 -10.74 -22.58 -31.42
C THR A 26 -9.35 -22.67 -30.76
N LEU A 27 -8.43 -21.71 -30.97
CA LEU A 27 -7.10 -21.70 -30.36
C LEU A 27 -6.88 -20.59 -29.31
N ALA A 28 -7.95 -20.06 -28.71
CA ALA A 28 -7.84 -19.10 -27.59
C ALA A 28 -8.29 -19.69 -26.24
N LEU A 29 -8.76 -20.94 -26.21
CA LEU A 29 -9.38 -21.57 -25.03
C LEU A 29 -8.46 -22.51 -24.23
N TRP A 30 -7.14 -22.51 -24.49
CA TRP A 30 -6.16 -23.17 -23.64
C TRP A 30 -4.97 -22.26 -23.30
N LEU A 31 -5.24 -21.00 -22.97
CA LEU A 31 -4.28 -20.27 -22.13
C LEU A 31 -4.55 -20.70 -20.69
N PRO A 32 -3.59 -21.30 -19.95
CA PRO A 32 -3.67 -21.19 -18.50
C PRO A 32 -3.75 -19.69 -18.22
N ALA A 33 -4.79 -19.26 -17.51
CA ALA A 33 -4.89 -17.89 -17.04
C ALA A 33 -3.55 -17.57 -16.37
N ARG A 34 -2.76 -16.69 -16.99
CA ARG A 34 -1.53 -16.22 -16.39
C ARG A 34 -2.00 -15.45 -15.17
N PHE A 35 -1.89 -16.05 -13.99
CA PHE A 35 -2.10 -15.34 -12.74
C PHE A 35 -1.05 -14.24 -12.69
N ALA A 36 -1.42 -13.04 -13.15
CA ALA A 36 -0.61 -11.86 -12.95
C ALA A 36 -0.59 -11.63 -11.44
N ARG A 37 0.55 -11.92 -10.80
CA ARG A 37 0.73 -11.63 -9.38
C ARG A 37 0.64 -10.11 -9.20
N ALA A 38 -0.35 -9.65 -8.44
CA ALA A 38 -0.47 -8.23 -8.11
C ALA A 38 0.84 -7.75 -7.48
N ALA A 39 1.32 -6.57 -7.89
CA ALA A 39 2.51 -5.98 -7.32
C ALA A 39 2.30 -5.74 -5.81
N PRO A 40 3.34 -5.98 -4.96
CA PRO A 40 3.24 -5.69 -3.54
C PRO A 40 2.98 -4.19 -3.34
N ALA A 41 2.18 -3.86 -2.34
CA ALA A 41 1.88 -2.49 -1.96
C ALA A 41 2.14 -2.28 -0.46
N LEU A 42 2.72 -1.12 -0.13
CA LEU A 42 2.88 -0.68 1.26
C LEU A 42 1.50 -0.37 1.86
N ASN A 43 1.24 -0.81 3.08
CA ASN A 43 0.03 -0.51 3.83
C ASN A 43 0.39 -0.06 5.24
N VAL A 44 -0.43 0.83 5.79
CA VAL A 44 -0.26 1.41 7.13
C VAL A 44 -1.60 1.41 7.83
N THR A 45 -1.64 0.98 9.08
CA THR A 45 -2.85 0.94 9.91
C THR A 45 -2.54 1.38 11.35
N PRO A 46 -3.38 2.22 11.99
CA PRO A 46 -4.55 2.90 11.42
C PRO A 46 -4.21 4.00 10.40
N THR A 47 -5.20 4.46 9.62
CA THR A 47 -5.06 5.59 8.68
C THR A 47 -5.47 6.94 9.30
N GLY A 48 -5.84 6.94 10.57
CA GLY A 48 -6.20 8.13 11.34
C GLY A 48 -5.71 8.01 12.78
N LEU A 49 -5.17 9.10 13.32
CA LEU A 49 -4.68 9.24 14.69
C LEU A 49 -5.33 10.46 15.33
N SER A 50 -5.72 10.34 16.59
CA SER A 50 -6.35 11.44 17.33
C SER A 50 -5.70 11.65 18.69
N PHE A 51 -5.14 12.82 18.92
CA PHE A 51 -4.49 13.21 20.16
C PHE A 51 -5.32 14.27 20.88
N VAL A 52 -5.33 14.21 22.22
CA VAL A 52 -5.98 15.20 23.06
C VAL A 52 -4.98 15.66 24.13
N ALA A 53 -4.83 16.96 24.28
CA ALA A 53 -3.96 17.56 25.28
C ALA A 53 -4.61 18.79 25.90
N VAL A 54 -4.09 19.22 27.05
CA VAL A 54 -4.45 20.49 27.69
C VAL A 54 -3.36 21.51 27.37
N GLU A 55 -3.75 22.74 27.07
CA GLU A 55 -2.84 23.86 26.86
C GLU A 55 -1.85 24.01 28.04
N GLY A 56 -0.55 24.09 27.72
CA GLY A 56 0.52 24.19 28.73
C GLY A 56 0.86 22.89 29.47
N ALA A 57 0.17 21.77 29.21
CA ALA A 57 0.46 20.48 29.82
C ALA A 57 1.53 19.67 29.04
N SER A 58 1.81 18.46 29.52
CA SER A 58 2.70 17.52 28.84
C SER A 58 2.10 17.01 27.52
N ASN A 59 2.98 16.53 26.64
CA ASN A 59 2.58 15.88 25.39
C ASN A 59 1.64 14.67 25.65
N PRO A 60 0.66 14.43 24.76
CA PRO A 60 -0.21 13.27 24.85
C PRO A 60 0.55 11.96 24.61
N SER A 61 -0.05 10.83 25.03
CA SER A 61 0.50 9.50 24.78
C SER A 61 0.72 9.25 23.28
N MET A 62 1.85 8.62 22.95
CA MET A 62 2.16 8.22 21.57
C MET A 62 1.18 7.17 21.05
N GLN A 63 0.93 7.19 19.75
CA GLN A 63 0.11 6.18 19.08
C GLN A 63 0.94 5.33 18.13
N SER A 64 0.64 4.04 18.05
CA SER A 64 1.37 3.09 17.21
C SER A 64 0.71 2.91 15.85
N LEU A 65 1.54 2.78 14.82
CA LEU A 65 1.17 2.36 13.48
C LEU A 65 1.81 1.00 13.18
N THR A 66 1.06 0.13 12.51
CA THR A 66 1.56 -1.11 11.90
C THR A 66 1.75 -0.90 10.41
N ILE A 67 2.91 -1.29 9.90
CA ILE A 67 3.32 -1.06 8.52
C ILE A 67 3.66 -2.42 7.90
N PHE A 68 2.98 -2.77 6.81
CA PHE A 68 3.07 -4.10 6.20
C PHE A 68 2.99 -4.04 4.67
N SER A 69 3.50 -5.09 4.02
CA SER A 69 3.38 -5.30 2.57
C SER A 69 2.20 -6.23 2.28
N SER A 70 1.45 -5.97 1.20
CA SER A 70 0.43 -6.91 0.71
C SER A 70 1.02 -8.12 -0.04
N GLY A 71 2.33 -8.14 -0.29
CA GLY A 71 3.04 -9.28 -0.89
C GLY A 71 3.97 -10.00 0.09
N SER A 72 4.64 -11.05 -0.39
CA SER A 72 5.61 -11.82 0.41
C SER A 72 6.93 -11.08 0.65
N GLU A 73 7.27 -10.16 -0.26
CA GLU A 73 8.55 -9.47 -0.20
C GLU A 73 8.50 -8.25 0.74
N PRO A 74 9.52 -8.07 1.58
CA PRO A 74 9.68 -6.86 2.38
C PRO A 74 9.77 -5.60 1.50
N LEU A 75 9.09 -4.53 1.93
CA LEU A 75 9.18 -3.20 1.32
C LEU A 75 9.88 -2.24 2.28
N SER A 76 10.87 -1.53 1.77
CA SER A 76 11.47 -0.39 2.46
C SER A 76 10.51 0.80 2.37
N TRP A 77 10.41 1.55 3.46
CA TRP A 77 9.53 2.69 3.57
C TRP A 77 10.21 3.84 4.29
N PHE A 78 9.72 5.06 4.05
CA PHE A 78 10.04 6.26 4.81
C PHE A 78 8.78 7.09 5.08
N ALA A 79 8.81 7.86 6.15
CA ALA A 79 7.71 8.69 6.63
C ALA A 79 8.08 10.18 6.58
N VAL A 80 7.15 11.02 6.12
CA VAL A 80 7.28 12.48 6.12
C VAL A 80 6.01 13.08 6.71
N SER A 81 6.16 13.94 7.73
CA SER A 81 5.05 14.70 8.30
C SER A 81 4.87 16.03 7.56
N SER A 82 3.62 16.44 7.33
CA SER A 82 3.28 17.75 6.77
C SER A 82 3.35 18.89 7.79
N VAL A 83 3.51 18.56 9.08
CA VAL A 83 3.48 19.49 10.20
C VAL A 83 4.63 19.22 11.17
N THR A 84 5.11 20.28 11.81
CA THR A 84 6.28 20.23 12.71
C THR A 84 5.95 19.74 14.11
N TRP A 85 4.69 19.80 14.53
CA TRP A 85 4.22 19.32 15.84
C TRP A 85 4.01 17.81 15.89
N VAL A 86 4.16 17.09 14.76
CA VAL A 86 4.10 15.62 14.70
C VAL A 86 5.47 15.05 14.40
N GLN A 87 5.85 14.02 15.14
CA GLN A 87 7.07 13.24 14.91
C GLN A 87 6.74 11.75 14.76
N VAL A 88 7.47 11.06 13.89
CA VAL A 88 7.35 9.62 13.64
C VAL A 88 8.69 8.94 13.93
N ILE A 89 8.68 7.85 14.70
CA ILE A 89 9.89 7.07 15.01
C ILE A 89 9.61 5.57 14.80
N PRO A 90 10.41 4.85 13.99
CA PRO A 90 11.48 5.38 13.15
C PRO A 90 10.92 6.12 11.92
N LEU A 91 11.73 7.02 11.33
CA LEU A 91 11.36 7.74 10.08
C LEU A 91 11.47 6.86 8.83
N ALA A 92 12.12 5.71 8.92
CA ALA A 92 12.25 4.74 7.85
C ALA A 92 12.40 3.33 8.41
N GLY A 93 12.09 2.33 7.60
CA GLY A 93 12.19 0.93 7.98
C GLY A 93 11.86 -0.02 6.84
N THR A 94 11.64 -1.28 7.19
CA THR A 94 11.31 -2.35 6.23
C THR A 94 10.16 -3.18 6.77
N THR A 95 9.16 -3.49 5.95
CA THR A 95 7.98 -4.28 6.38
C THR A 95 8.31 -5.76 6.64
N PRO A 96 7.64 -6.44 7.59
CA PRO A 96 6.70 -5.88 8.55
C PRO A 96 7.41 -5.06 9.63
N SER A 97 6.80 -3.96 10.04
CA SER A 97 7.38 -3.06 11.05
C SER A 97 6.30 -2.27 11.77
N SER A 98 6.71 -1.54 12.81
CA SER A 98 5.85 -0.57 13.51
C SER A 98 6.55 0.78 13.61
N ALA A 99 5.75 1.84 13.74
CA ALA A 99 6.22 3.18 14.02
C ALA A 99 5.37 3.80 15.13
N LEU A 100 5.99 4.61 15.99
CA LEU A 100 5.32 5.41 16.99
C LEU A 100 5.18 6.85 16.48
N VAL A 101 4.02 7.44 16.71
CA VAL A 101 3.70 8.82 16.38
C VAL A 101 3.46 9.60 17.66
N SER A 102 4.17 10.71 17.81
CA SER A 102 4.04 11.62 18.95
C SER A 102 3.64 13.02 18.49
N ALA A 103 2.78 13.68 19.26
CA ALA A 103 2.44 15.08 19.08
C ALA A 103 3.15 15.95 20.13
N ASN A 104 3.80 17.04 19.71
CA ASN A 104 4.40 18.04 20.57
C ASN A 104 3.45 19.23 20.74
N VAL A 105 2.99 19.47 21.96
CA VAL A 105 1.99 20.50 22.28
C VAL A 105 2.61 21.77 22.88
N ALA A 106 3.94 21.84 22.99
CA ALA A 106 4.63 22.98 23.56
C ALA A 106 4.34 24.27 22.76
N GLY A 107 3.83 25.31 23.44
CA GLY A 107 3.51 26.60 22.84
C GLY A 107 2.24 26.62 21.99
N MET A 108 1.45 25.55 21.96
CA MET A 108 0.16 25.51 21.27
C MET A 108 -0.94 26.00 22.20
N THR A 109 -1.83 26.85 21.67
CA THR A 109 -3.02 27.35 22.38
C THR A 109 -4.19 26.37 22.23
N ALA A 110 -5.24 26.55 23.02
CA ALA A 110 -6.49 25.83 22.81
C ALA A 110 -6.98 25.94 21.35
N GLY A 111 -7.35 24.80 20.75
CA GLY A 111 -7.70 24.72 19.34
C GLY A 111 -7.66 23.31 18.78
N THR A 112 -8.04 23.18 17.50
CA THR A 112 -7.90 21.93 16.74
C THR A 112 -6.85 22.10 15.67
N TYR A 113 -5.92 21.16 15.61
CA TYR A 113 -4.81 21.13 14.69
C TYR A 113 -4.90 19.85 13.86
N THR A 114 -4.73 19.98 12.55
CA THR A 114 -4.74 18.85 11.63
C THR A 114 -3.43 18.75 10.89
N GLY A 115 -3.02 17.52 10.60
CA GLY A 115 -1.79 17.21 9.91
C GLY A 115 -1.89 15.90 9.18
N THR A 116 -0.89 15.63 8.36
CA THR A 116 -0.85 14.45 7.51
C THR A 116 0.54 13.85 7.56
N ILE A 117 0.63 12.53 7.64
CA ILE A 117 1.87 11.78 7.51
C ILE A 117 1.82 10.96 6.23
N PHE A 118 2.85 11.07 5.40
CA PHE A 118 3.02 10.32 4.17
C PHE A 118 4.01 9.18 4.40
N PHE A 119 3.59 7.95 4.15
CA PHE A 119 4.42 6.75 4.16
C PHE A 119 4.63 6.28 2.73
N THR A 120 5.88 6.32 2.26
CA THR A 120 6.22 6.04 0.85
C THR A 120 7.17 4.86 0.74
N SER A 121 6.91 3.99 -0.25
CA SER A 121 7.83 2.94 -0.71
C SER A 121 8.28 3.26 -2.14
N ASN A 122 9.55 3.61 -2.32
CA ASN A 122 10.11 3.88 -3.65
C ASN A 122 10.20 2.62 -4.52
N GLN A 123 10.26 1.44 -3.90
CA GLN A 123 10.30 0.15 -4.61
C GLN A 123 9.01 -0.11 -5.39
N THR A 124 7.87 0.35 -4.87
CA THR A 124 6.53 0.07 -5.43
C THR A 124 5.80 1.32 -5.90
N GLY A 125 6.37 2.51 -5.66
CA GLY A 125 5.70 3.79 -5.88
C GLY A 125 4.46 4.01 -5.01
N THR A 126 4.25 3.17 -3.99
CA THR A 126 3.08 3.27 -3.11
C THR A 126 3.26 4.41 -2.12
N ASN A 127 2.25 5.28 -2.01
CA ASN A 127 2.14 6.30 -0.97
C ASN A 127 0.88 6.05 -0.14
N LYS A 128 1.03 5.99 1.18
CA LYS A 128 -0.07 5.84 2.14
C LYS A 128 -0.14 7.07 3.03
N VAL A 129 -1.36 7.51 3.28
CA VAL A 129 -1.66 8.74 4.00
C VAL A 129 -2.27 8.39 5.35
N VAL A 130 -1.71 8.94 6.42
CA VAL A 130 -2.26 8.86 7.78
C VAL A 130 -2.66 10.26 8.21
N PHE A 131 -3.94 10.45 8.53
CA PHE A 131 -4.45 11.72 9.04
C PHE A 131 -4.19 11.83 10.54
N VAL A 132 -3.85 13.03 11.00
CA VAL A 132 -3.62 13.31 12.41
C VAL A 132 -4.48 14.48 12.84
N SER A 133 -5.28 14.29 13.87
CA SER A 133 -5.98 15.37 14.58
C SER A 133 -5.42 15.53 15.98
N LEU A 134 -5.18 16.76 16.39
CA LEU A 134 -4.82 17.12 17.76
C LEU A 134 -5.83 18.15 18.27
N THR A 135 -6.50 17.84 19.37
CA THR A 135 -7.35 18.77 20.10
C THR A 135 -6.62 19.23 21.34
N VAL A 136 -6.34 20.53 21.42
CA VAL A 136 -5.81 21.20 22.62
C VAL A 136 -6.98 21.88 23.30
N THR A 137 -7.30 21.47 24.53
CA THR A 137 -8.34 22.12 25.34
C THR A 137 -7.72 23.24 26.18
N PRO A 138 -8.49 24.29 26.54
CA PRO A 138 -8.00 25.34 27.43
C PRO A 138 -7.49 24.77 28.75
N GLN A 139 -6.48 25.42 29.32
CA GLN A 139 -6.09 25.19 30.71
C GLN A 139 -7.28 25.55 31.62
N THR A 140 -7.59 24.68 32.57
CA THR A 140 -8.60 25.03 33.59
C THR A 140 -7.97 26.07 34.53
N PRO A 141 -8.65 27.20 34.81
CA PRO A 141 -8.14 28.25 35.70
C PRO A 141 -7.81 27.78 37.12
#